data_AF-A0A3S1SM77-F1
#
_entry.id   AF-A0A3S1SM77-F1
#
_cell.length_a   1.000
_cell.length_b   1.000
_cell.length_c   1.000
_cell.angle_alpha   90.00
_cell.angle_beta   90.00
_cell.angle_gamma   90.00
#
_symmetry.space_group_name_H-M   'P 1'
#
loop_
_entity.id
_entity.type
_entity.pdbx_description
1 polymer ?
#
loop_
_entity_poly.entity_id
_entity_poly.type
_entity_poly.pdbx_seq_one_letter_code
_entity_poly.pdbx_strand_id
1 'polypeptide(L)'
;MTDILTGALAAFAGPELVISYPIEKDTGGDLDLRFWNVSEGRDLWVRIQAKRLNAAVVQNKNRSYSELLHRPSPKHDYQFRTLRDTPPPWVPLYLFYNHASVTMDPNFRGLVPSVSGANLAFASDIAAELEAKLAGASGTPKTGALNKRLSHLRPHLFCLEALLCPRSTVRSETVPTPDTVSASLRERYVRSAPARPRERYGDETFRRLSEPHELMTADGIGRTLQDGPAVRIDRQLDYPLVTFISGRTGDSRTPVISDVPSQRG
;
A
#
# COMPACT_ATOMS: atom_id res chain seq x y z
N MET A 1 0.67 -2.60 -13.96
CA MET A 1 -0.60 -3.17 -13.41
C MET A 1 -1.18 -2.32 -12.29
N THR A 2 -0.34 -1.65 -11.49
CA THR A 2 -0.72 -0.44 -10.74
C THR A 2 -1.53 0.54 -11.57
N ASP A 3 -1.29 0.61 -12.89
CA ASP A 3 -2.02 1.42 -13.88
C ASP A 3 -3.55 1.26 -13.83
N ILE A 4 -4.09 0.08 -13.51
CA ILE A 4 -5.54 -0.11 -13.40
C ILE A 4 -6.09 0.58 -12.15
N LEU A 5 -5.41 0.42 -11.01
CA LEU A 5 -5.79 1.12 -9.78
C LEU A 5 -5.62 2.63 -9.96
N THR A 6 -4.51 3.08 -10.53
CA THR A 6 -4.28 4.51 -10.81
C THR A 6 -5.35 5.04 -11.75
N GLY A 7 -5.69 4.35 -12.84
CA GLY A 7 -6.75 4.79 -13.75
C GLY A 7 -8.09 4.95 -13.04
N ALA A 8 -8.42 4.06 -12.11
CA ALA A 8 -9.64 4.16 -11.29
C ALA A 8 -9.57 5.30 -10.26
N LEU A 9 -8.40 5.56 -9.67
CA LEU A 9 -8.20 6.61 -8.68
C LEU A 9 -7.93 7.99 -9.30
N ALA A 10 -7.55 8.06 -10.58
CA ALA A 10 -7.14 9.29 -11.24
C ALA A 10 -8.24 10.35 -11.27
N ALA A 11 -9.51 9.94 -11.29
CA ALA A 11 -10.67 10.83 -11.20
C ALA A 11 -10.87 11.46 -9.81
N PHE A 12 -10.21 10.90 -8.78
CA PHE A 12 -10.22 11.38 -7.40
C PHE A 12 -8.87 11.97 -6.99
N ALA A 13 -7.81 11.75 -7.78
CA ALA A 13 -6.54 12.43 -7.59
C ALA A 13 -6.81 13.92 -7.56
N GLY A 14 -6.23 14.69 -6.66
CA GLY A 14 -6.61 16.07 -6.39
C GLY A 14 -5.92 16.61 -5.13
N PRO A 15 -6.41 17.72 -4.57
CA PRO A 15 -5.89 18.29 -3.32
C PRO A 15 -5.97 17.30 -2.14
N GLU A 16 -7.00 16.47 -2.11
CA GLU A 16 -7.24 15.53 -1.01
C GLU A 16 -6.54 14.17 -1.21
N LEU A 17 -6.12 13.86 -2.44
CA LEU A 17 -5.43 12.62 -2.81
C LEU A 17 -4.37 12.89 -3.88
N VAL A 18 -3.10 12.82 -3.52
CA VAL A 18 -2.01 12.90 -4.50
C VAL A 18 -1.56 11.49 -4.86
N ILE A 19 -1.47 11.23 -6.16
CA ILE A 19 -0.97 9.97 -6.71
C ILE A 19 0.37 10.22 -7.36
N SER A 20 1.39 9.45 -6.97
CA SER A 20 2.76 9.58 -7.49
C SER A 20 3.40 8.21 -7.75
N TYR A 21 4.38 8.19 -8.64
CA TYR A 21 5.11 6.97 -9.02
C TYR A 21 6.57 7.07 -8.56
N PRO A 22 6.94 6.43 -7.43
CA PRO A 22 8.31 6.47 -6.95
C PRO A 22 9.23 5.61 -7.82
N ILE A 23 10.53 5.78 -7.61
CA ILE A 23 11.55 5.00 -8.30
C ILE A 23 11.62 3.60 -7.66
N GLU A 24 11.01 2.61 -8.32
CA GLU A 24 10.83 1.25 -7.79
C GLU A 24 12.13 0.61 -7.27
N LYS A 25 13.27 0.80 -7.96
CA LYS A 25 14.57 0.23 -7.55
C LYS A 25 15.09 0.80 -6.21
N ASP A 26 14.72 2.03 -5.88
CA ASP A 26 15.25 2.77 -4.73
C ASP A 26 14.28 2.72 -3.55
N THR A 27 12.98 2.65 -3.84
CA THR A 27 11.91 2.67 -2.83
C THR A 27 11.26 1.32 -2.59
N GLY A 28 11.41 0.40 -3.53
CA GLY A 28 10.69 -0.88 -3.52
C GLY A 28 9.17 -0.76 -3.64
N GLY A 29 8.65 0.41 -4.04
CA GLY A 29 7.24 0.69 -4.24
C GLY A 29 6.90 1.01 -5.71
N ASP A 30 5.68 0.69 -6.11
CA ASP A 30 5.14 0.94 -7.46
C ASP A 30 4.22 2.18 -7.50
N LEU A 31 3.69 2.60 -6.34
CA LEU A 31 2.67 3.63 -6.22
C LEU A 31 2.76 4.30 -4.85
N ASP A 32 2.75 5.63 -4.84
CA ASP A 32 2.63 6.45 -3.64
C ASP A 32 1.27 7.15 -3.64
N LEU A 33 0.55 7.03 -2.52
CA LEU A 33 -0.69 7.75 -2.24
C LEU A 33 -0.46 8.68 -1.06
N ARG A 34 -0.81 9.95 -1.22
CA ARG A 34 -0.85 10.91 -0.13
C ARG A 34 -2.28 11.39 0.07
N PHE A 35 -2.88 10.98 1.18
CA PHE A 35 -4.14 11.54 1.63
C PHE A 35 -3.83 12.85 2.35
N TRP A 36 -4.57 13.91 2.04
CA TRP A 36 -4.35 15.23 2.64
C TRP A 36 -5.67 15.89 3.01
N ASN A 37 -5.81 16.32 4.27
CA ASN A 37 -6.89 17.20 4.70
C ASN A 37 -6.33 18.61 4.80
N VAL A 38 -6.63 19.44 3.79
CA VAL A 38 -6.10 20.81 3.70
C VAL A 38 -6.62 21.71 4.83
N SER A 39 -7.90 21.57 5.20
CA SER A 39 -8.51 22.39 6.26
C SER A 39 -7.87 22.16 7.63
N GLU A 40 -7.44 20.93 7.90
CA GLU A 40 -6.86 20.54 9.18
C GLU A 40 -5.33 20.48 9.15
N GLY A 41 -4.72 20.62 7.96
CA GLY A 41 -3.26 20.49 7.80
C GLY A 41 -2.75 19.09 8.13
N ARG A 42 -3.57 18.06 7.97
CA ARG A 42 -3.24 16.67 8.33
C ARG A 42 -2.93 15.87 7.08
N ASP A 43 -1.88 15.05 7.09
CA ASP A 43 -1.62 14.13 5.99
C ASP A 43 -1.25 12.71 6.42
N LEU A 44 -1.40 11.77 5.49
CA LEU A 44 -1.00 10.37 5.61
C LEU A 44 -0.41 9.92 4.28
N TRP A 45 0.78 9.32 4.36
CA TRP A 45 1.56 8.90 3.19
C TRP A 45 1.61 7.39 3.15
N VAL A 46 1.23 6.79 2.03
CA VAL A 46 1.18 5.34 1.85
C VAL A 46 2.01 4.98 0.63
N ARG A 47 2.98 4.08 0.80
CA ARG A 47 3.78 3.52 -0.28
C ARG A 47 3.36 2.08 -0.54
N ILE A 48 3.04 1.76 -1.79
CA ILE A 48 2.44 0.49 -2.19
C ILE A 48 3.34 -0.22 -3.20
N GLN A 49 3.70 -1.47 -2.91
CA GLN A 49 4.24 -2.40 -3.91
C GLN A 49 3.15 -3.35 -4.38
N ALA A 50 2.88 -3.36 -5.68
CA ALA A 50 1.94 -4.27 -6.29
C ALA A 50 2.60 -5.60 -6.67
N LYS A 51 1.93 -6.72 -6.36
CA LYS A 51 2.35 -8.05 -6.81
C LYS A 51 1.17 -8.81 -7.39
N ARG A 52 1.40 -9.43 -8.55
CA ARG A 52 0.39 -10.25 -9.24
C ARG A 52 0.54 -11.71 -8.86
N LEU A 53 -0.59 -12.37 -8.56
CA LEU A 53 -0.61 -13.81 -8.39
C LEU A 53 -0.35 -14.50 -9.74
N ASN A 54 0.48 -15.54 -9.75
CA ASN A 54 0.81 -16.25 -10.98
C ASN A 54 -0.41 -16.87 -11.68
N ALA A 55 -0.25 -17.09 -12.99
CA ALA A 55 -1.24 -17.77 -13.82
C ALA A 55 -1.47 -19.22 -13.35
N ALA A 56 -2.54 -19.85 -13.83
CA ALA A 56 -2.98 -21.17 -13.44
C ALA A 56 -2.02 -22.28 -13.91
N VAL A 57 -0.99 -22.58 -13.11
CA VAL A 57 -0.06 -23.70 -13.38
C VAL A 57 -0.17 -24.81 -12.32
N VAL A 58 -0.75 -24.49 -11.17
CA VAL A 58 -0.93 -25.41 -10.02
C VAL A 58 -2.32 -25.24 -9.42
N GLN A 59 -2.70 -26.13 -8.50
CA GLN A 59 -3.90 -25.97 -7.66
C GLN A 59 -3.93 -24.55 -7.05
N ASN A 60 -5.08 -23.90 -7.06
CA ASN A 60 -5.25 -22.51 -6.63
C ASN A 60 -4.68 -22.21 -5.24
N LYS A 61 -4.85 -23.13 -4.28
CA LYS A 61 -4.26 -23.01 -2.93
C LYS A 61 -2.73 -22.95 -2.91
N ASN A 62 -2.08 -23.54 -3.92
CA ASN A 62 -0.63 -23.61 -4.04
C ASN A 62 -0.05 -22.52 -4.94
N ARG A 63 -0.89 -21.66 -5.53
CA ARG A 63 -0.42 -20.52 -6.32
C ARG A 63 0.37 -19.56 -5.47
N SER A 64 1.32 -18.89 -6.11
CA SER A 64 2.30 -18.07 -5.42
C SER A 64 2.60 -16.78 -6.18
N TYR A 65 3.10 -15.80 -5.46
CA TYR A 65 3.59 -14.55 -6.02
C TYR A 65 5.07 -14.73 -6.36
N SER A 66 5.40 -14.94 -7.64
CA SER A 66 6.78 -15.20 -8.10
C SER A 66 7.72 -14.05 -7.77
N GLU A 67 7.23 -12.81 -7.85
CA GLU A 67 8.04 -11.60 -7.73
C GLU A 67 8.26 -11.11 -6.29
N LEU A 68 7.81 -11.84 -5.26
CA LEU A 68 8.01 -11.39 -3.86
C LEU A 68 9.47 -11.45 -3.38
N LEU A 69 10.30 -12.30 -3.97
CA LEU A 69 11.75 -12.34 -3.69
C LEU A 69 12.55 -11.67 -4.81
N HIS A 70 11.95 -10.66 -5.46
CA HIS A 70 12.61 -9.92 -6.51
C HIS A 70 13.81 -9.14 -5.94
N ARG A 71 14.90 -9.18 -6.71
CA ARG A 71 16.13 -8.44 -6.45
C ARG A 71 16.45 -7.62 -7.70
N PRO A 72 16.39 -6.28 -7.66
CA PRO A 72 16.55 -5.44 -8.86
C PRO A 72 17.88 -5.67 -9.59
N SER A 73 18.94 -5.91 -8.83
CA SER A 73 20.22 -6.40 -9.35
C SER A 73 21.03 -7.07 -8.24
N PRO A 74 22.08 -7.84 -8.58
CA PRO A 74 22.94 -8.50 -7.59
C PRO A 74 23.66 -7.55 -6.60
N LYS A 75 23.66 -6.24 -6.87
CA LYS A 75 24.27 -5.22 -5.99
C LYS A 75 23.28 -4.60 -5.00
N HIS A 76 21.98 -4.73 -5.24
CA HIS A 76 20.92 -4.17 -4.39
C HIS A 76 20.40 -5.24 -3.44
N ASP A 77 19.74 -4.87 -2.34
CA ASP A 77 19.07 -5.86 -1.48
C ASP A 77 17.76 -6.38 -2.12
N TYR A 78 17.10 -7.33 -1.46
CA TYR A 78 15.75 -7.75 -1.83
C TYR A 78 14.77 -6.59 -1.69
N GLN A 79 13.91 -6.42 -2.68
CA GLN A 79 12.94 -5.32 -2.74
C GLN A 79 12.00 -5.29 -1.53
N PHE A 80 11.65 -6.45 -0.95
CA PHE A 80 10.78 -6.49 0.22
C PHE A 80 11.41 -5.84 1.46
N ARG A 81 12.74 -5.85 1.58
CA ARG A 81 13.47 -5.16 2.66
C ARG A 81 13.47 -3.66 2.41
N THR A 82 13.75 -3.25 1.18
CA THR A 82 13.67 -1.84 0.76
C THR A 82 12.30 -1.25 1.07
N LEU A 83 11.22 -1.96 0.73
CA LEU A 83 9.86 -1.51 1.03
C LEU A 83 9.59 -1.47 2.55
N ARG A 84 9.95 -2.53 3.30
CA ARG A 84 9.77 -2.60 4.76
C ARG A 84 10.49 -1.46 5.46
N ASP A 85 11.71 -1.16 5.04
CA ASP A 85 12.61 -0.19 5.66
C ASP A 85 12.45 1.21 5.04
N THR A 86 11.32 1.47 4.37
CA THR A 86 11.01 2.81 3.85
C THR A 86 11.03 3.80 5.03
N PRO A 87 11.80 4.89 4.95
CA PRO A 87 11.85 5.87 6.04
C PRO A 87 10.50 6.57 6.21
N PRO A 88 10.20 7.13 7.41
CA PRO A 88 9.05 8.00 7.60
C PRO A 88 8.97 9.10 6.53
N PRO A 89 7.76 9.54 6.12
CA PRO A 89 6.46 9.31 6.77
C PRO A 89 5.63 8.16 6.17
N TRP A 90 6.22 7.27 5.36
CA TRP A 90 5.46 6.32 4.54
C TRP A 90 4.97 5.10 5.33
N VAL A 91 3.68 4.78 5.19
CA VAL A 91 3.13 3.47 5.54
C VAL A 91 3.42 2.49 4.39
N PRO A 92 4.27 1.47 4.58
CA PRO A 92 4.63 0.54 3.52
C PRO A 92 3.63 -0.63 3.44
N LEU A 93 2.97 -0.76 2.29
CA LEU A 93 1.96 -1.78 2.02
C LEU A 93 2.29 -2.59 0.76
N TYR A 94 1.80 -3.83 0.73
CA TYR A 94 1.62 -4.59 -0.51
C TYR A 94 0.20 -4.46 -1.03
N LEU A 95 0.06 -4.43 -2.35
CA LEU A 95 -1.19 -4.66 -3.07
C LEU A 95 -1.09 -5.94 -3.87
N PHE A 96 -1.83 -6.96 -3.45
CA PHE A 96 -1.89 -8.26 -4.09
C PHE A 96 -3.07 -8.36 -5.04
N TYR A 97 -2.78 -8.56 -6.32
CA TYR A 97 -3.79 -8.83 -7.34
C TYR A 97 -4.01 -10.33 -7.49
N ASN A 98 -5.20 -10.78 -7.11
CA ASN A 98 -5.62 -12.17 -7.19
C ASN A 98 -6.38 -12.45 -8.48
N HIS A 99 -6.11 -13.60 -9.07
CA HIS A 99 -6.82 -14.04 -10.26
C HIS A 99 -8.28 -14.45 -9.92
N ALA A 100 -9.22 -14.18 -10.82
CA ALA A 100 -10.65 -14.50 -10.62
C ALA A 100 -10.91 -15.98 -10.26
N SER A 101 -10.09 -16.89 -10.80
CA SER A 101 -10.19 -18.33 -10.48
C SER A 101 -9.95 -18.65 -9.00
N VAL A 102 -9.23 -17.78 -8.29
CA VAL A 102 -8.91 -17.93 -6.87
C VAL A 102 -9.96 -17.25 -6.00
N THR A 103 -10.44 -16.07 -6.40
CA THR A 103 -11.51 -15.35 -5.66
C THR A 103 -12.82 -16.13 -5.67
N MET A 104 -13.04 -16.95 -6.70
CA MET A 104 -14.20 -17.83 -6.86
C MET A 104 -13.95 -19.25 -6.33
N ASP A 105 -12.76 -19.55 -5.81
CA ASP A 105 -12.40 -20.92 -5.40
C ASP A 105 -13.11 -21.33 -4.09
N PRO A 106 -13.79 -22.50 -4.06
CA PRO A 106 -14.42 -23.01 -2.84
C PRO A 106 -13.47 -23.15 -1.64
N ASN A 107 -12.19 -23.43 -1.85
CA ASN A 107 -11.18 -23.55 -0.78
C ASN A 107 -10.94 -22.23 -0.05
N PHE A 108 -11.22 -21.08 -0.68
CA PHE A 108 -11.07 -19.76 -0.09
C PHE A 108 -12.39 -19.14 0.35
N ARG A 109 -13.52 -19.73 -0.05
CA ARG A 109 -14.86 -19.23 0.26
C ARG A 109 -15.13 -19.34 1.78
N GLY A 110 -15.60 -18.25 2.38
CA GLY A 110 -15.93 -18.20 3.81
C GLY A 110 -14.73 -18.11 4.76
N LEU A 111 -13.49 -18.13 4.24
CA LEU A 111 -12.31 -17.90 5.07
C LEU A 111 -12.15 -16.41 5.41
N VAL A 112 -11.69 -16.13 6.62
CA VAL A 112 -11.35 -14.79 7.11
C VAL A 112 -9.86 -14.75 7.49
N PRO A 113 -9.05 -13.82 6.95
CA PRO A 113 -9.38 -12.84 5.92
C PRO A 113 -9.73 -13.45 4.55
N SER A 114 -10.58 -12.75 3.80
CA SER A 114 -11.09 -13.15 2.48
C SER A 114 -10.10 -12.82 1.36
N VAL A 115 -10.07 -13.68 0.33
CA VAL A 115 -9.31 -13.42 -0.90
C VAL A 115 -10.19 -12.68 -1.90
N SER A 116 -9.91 -11.40 -2.10
CA SER A 116 -10.60 -10.51 -3.04
C SER A 116 -9.74 -10.29 -4.29
N GLY A 117 -10.31 -9.72 -5.36
CA GLY A 117 -9.54 -9.42 -6.59
C GLY A 117 -8.30 -8.56 -6.33
N ALA A 118 -8.40 -7.65 -5.36
CA ALA A 118 -7.28 -6.94 -4.77
C ALA A 118 -7.33 -7.06 -3.25
N ASN A 119 -6.21 -7.42 -2.64
CA ASN A 119 -6.01 -7.39 -1.19
C ASN A 119 -4.78 -6.55 -0.86
N LEU A 120 -4.77 -5.96 0.33
CA LEU A 120 -3.63 -5.27 0.91
C LEU A 120 -2.98 -6.15 1.99
N ALA A 121 -1.72 -5.88 2.30
CA ALA A 121 -1.03 -6.39 3.48
C ALA A 121 0.04 -5.40 3.94
N PHE A 122 0.40 -5.39 5.23
CA PHE A 122 1.54 -4.60 5.70
C PHE A 122 2.85 -5.18 5.20
N ALA A 123 3.77 -4.33 4.76
CA ALA A 123 5.06 -4.78 4.27
C ALA A 123 5.87 -5.52 5.35
N SER A 124 5.75 -5.12 6.62
CA SER A 124 6.37 -5.78 7.76
C SER A 124 5.91 -7.24 7.92
N ASP A 125 4.60 -7.49 7.82
CA ASP A 125 4.02 -8.83 7.92
C ASP A 125 4.50 -9.75 6.78
N ILE A 126 4.50 -9.23 5.56
CA ILE A 126 5.00 -9.97 4.39
C ILE A 126 6.52 -10.17 4.47
N ALA A 127 7.27 -9.17 4.94
CA ALA A 127 8.72 -9.30 5.10
C ALA A 127 9.08 -10.41 6.09
N ALA A 128 8.35 -10.54 7.20
CA ALA A 128 8.57 -11.64 8.15
C ALA A 128 8.44 -13.02 7.48
N GLU A 129 7.44 -13.18 6.60
CA GLU A 129 7.24 -14.42 5.83
C GLU A 129 8.37 -14.70 4.84
N LEU A 130 8.89 -13.65 4.21
CA LEU A 130 9.97 -13.77 3.23
C LEU A 130 11.32 -14.03 3.90
N GLU A 131 11.60 -13.41 5.05
CA GLU A 131 12.79 -13.72 5.85
C GLU A 131 12.74 -15.17 6.37
N ALA A 132 11.60 -15.62 6.87
CA ALA A 132 11.42 -17.02 7.29
C ALA A 132 11.68 -18.00 6.15
N LYS A 133 11.27 -17.64 4.92
CA LYS A 133 11.59 -18.43 3.72
C LYS A 133 13.08 -18.46 3.41
N LEU A 134 13.77 -17.32 3.48
CA LEU A 134 15.21 -17.25 3.21
C LEU A 134 16.00 -18.05 4.26
N ALA A 135 15.66 -17.91 5.54
CA ALA A 135 16.27 -18.67 6.63
C ALA A 135 16.00 -20.18 6.51
N GLY A 136 14.76 -20.56 6.19
CA GLY A 136 14.37 -21.97 6.02
C GLY A 136 14.98 -22.63 4.77
N ALA A 137 15.31 -21.84 3.74
CA ALA A 137 15.99 -22.34 2.54
C ALA A 137 17.43 -22.79 2.82
N SER A 138 18.09 -22.19 3.82
CA SER A 138 19.41 -22.61 4.32
C SER A 138 19.36 -23.73 5.36
N GLY A 139 18.19 -24.08 5.89
CA GLY A 139 18.04 -25.12 6.93
C GLY A 139 18.00 -26.56 6.39
N THR A 140 18.28 -27.52 7.28
CA THR A 140 18.07 -28.96 7.03
C THR A 140 17.15 -29.54 8.12
N PRO A 141 15.93 -30.03 7.79
CA PRO A 141 15.35 -30.06 6.44
C PRO A 141 14.99 -28.66 5.94
N LYS A 142 14.94 -28.49 4.62
CA LYS A 142 14.50 -27.23 4.01
C LYS A 142 13.05 -26.96 4.40
N THR A 143 12.84 -25.94 5.21
CA THR A 143 11.51 -25.45 5.62
C THR A 143 11.25 -24.11 4.91
N GLY A 144 10.00 -23.74 4.64
CA GLY A 144 9.71 -22.43 4.01
C GLY A 144 9.48 -22.42 2.49
N ALA A 145 9.23 -23.58 1.86
CA ALA A 145 8.77 -23.63 0.47
C ALA A 145 7.46 -22.86 0.24
N LEU A 146 6.66 -22.66 1.29
CA LEU A 146 5.27 -22.21 1.23
C LEU A 146 5.07 -20.70 1.38
N ASN A 147 6.04 -19.93 1.89
CA ASN A 147 5.76 -18.54 2.33
C ASN A 147 5.54 -17.52 1.21
N LYS A 148 5.62 -17.92 -0.06
CA LYS A 148 5.17 -17.11 -1.21
C LYS A 148 3.77 -17.49 -1.69
N ARG A 149 3.18 -18.56 -1.14
CA ARG A 149 1.89 -19.09 -1.55
C ARG A 149 0.78 -18.26 -0.95
N LEU A 150 -0.29 -18.07 -1.72
CA LEU A 150 -1.46 -17.34 -1.29
C LEU A 150 -2.03 -17.91 0.01
N SER A 151 -2.13 -19.23 0.16
CA SER A 151 -2.67 -19.85 1.38
C SER A 151 -1.92 -19.45 2.65
N HIS A 152 -0.62 -19.15 2.52
CA HIS A 152 0.24 -18.75 3.61
C HIS A 152 0.21 -17.25 3.89
N LEU A 153 0.08 -16.43 2.84
CA LEU A 153 -0.01 -14.98 2.97
C LEU A 153 -1.42 -14.49 3.34
N ARG A 154 -2.46 -15.29 3.05
CA ARG A 154 -3.87 -14.98 3.34
C ARG A 154 -4.14 -14.44 4.75
N PRO A 155 -3.55 -15.00 5.84
CA PRO A 155 -3.76 -14.47 7.19
C PRO A 155 -3.40 -12.99 7.34
N HIS A 156 -2.47 -12.47 6.53
CA HIS A 156 -2.01 -11.09 6.56
C HIS A 156 -2.82 -10.15 5.66
N LEU A 157 -3.73 -10.71 4.85
CA LEU A 157 -4.50 -9.95 3.88
C LEU A 157 -5.62 -9.16 4.56
N PHE A 158 -5.86 -7.97 4.05
CA PHE A 158 -7.09 -7.22 4.25
C PHE A 158 -7.55 -6.63 2.91
N CYS A 159 -8.74 -6.03 2.86
CA CYS A 159 -9.31 -5.57 1.61
C CYS A 159 -8.97 -4.09 1.34
N LEU A 160 -8.95 -3.70 0.06
CA LEU A 160 -8.58 -2.36 -0.41
C LEU A 160 -9.47 -1.24 0.14
N GLU A 161 -10.69 -1.59 0.54
CA GLU A 161 -11.67 -0.74 1.21
C GLU A 161 -11.10 -0.11 2.49
N ALA A 162 -10.09 -0.72 3.11
CA ALA A 162 -9.40 -0.11 4.25
C ALA A 162 -8.75 1.24 3.91
N LEU A 163 -8.32 1.45 2.65
CA LEU A 163 -7.78 2.71 2.15
C LEU A 163 -8.85 3.58 1.48
N LEU A 164 -9.71 2.98 0.66
CA LEU A 164 -10.58 3.74 -0.24
C LEU A 164 -11.98 4.01 0.32
N CYS A 165 -12.45 3.17 1.24
CA CYS A 165 -13.78 3.26 1.83
C CYS A 165 -13.73 2.99 3.34
N PRO A 166 -12.84 3.65 4.11
CA PRO A 166 -12.83 3.50 5.56
C PRO A 166 -14.18 3.95 6.13
N ARG A 167 -14.60 3.32 7.24
CA ARG A 167 -15.82 3.75 7.94
C ARG A 167 -15.61 5.17 8.45
N SER A 168 -16.40 6.10 7.92
CA SER A 168 -16.38 7.50 8.34
C SER A 168 -17.76 7.92 8.86
N THR A 169 -17.76 8.71 9.92
CA THR A 169 -18.96 9.43 10.40
C THR A 169 -19.14 10.77 9.68
N VAL A 170 -18.12 11.23 8.94
CA VAL A 170 -18.14 12.49 8.18
C VAL A 170 -18.84 12.25 6.84
N ARG A 171 -20.04 12.82 6.69
CA ARG A 171 -20.82 12.77 5.45
C ARG A 171 -20.50 13.99 4.58
N SER A 172 -19.45 13.96 3.74
CA SER A 172 -19.36 14.89 2.59
C SER A 172 -18.16 14.71 1.66
N GLU A 173 -17.16 13.91 1.98
CA GLU A 173 -15.89 13.97 1.23
C GLU A 173 -15.84 13.01 0.04
N THR A 174 -15.22 13.49 -1.05
CA THR A 174 -15.00 12.73 -2.29
C THR A 174 -13.89 11.68 -2.15
N VAL A 175 -13.00 11.87 -1.19
CA VAL A 175 -11.87 11.01 -0.82
C VAL A 175 -11.90 10.86 0.71
N PRO A 176 -11.53 9.71 1.30
CA PRO A 176 -11.45 9.60 2.74
C PRO A 176 -10.34 10.48 3.35
N THR A 177 -10.62 11.14 4.48
CA THR A 177 -9.61 11.90 5.23
C THR A 177 -8.41 11.03 5.63
N PRO A 178 -7.23 11.65 5.80
CA PRO A 178 -6.05 10.99 6.38
C PRO A 178 -6.36 10.29 7.70
N ASP A 179 -7.14 10.91 8.59
CA ASP A 179 -7.44 10.35 9.91
C ASP A 179 -8.36 9.12 9.83
N THR A 180 -9.32 9.10 8.91
CA THR A 180 -10.18 7.92 8.70
C THR A 180 -9.40 6.76 8.09
N VAL A 181 -8.49 7.04 7.15
CA VAL A 181 -7.59 6.03 6.57
C VAL A 181 -6.62 5.51 7.64
N SER A 182 -6.00 6.40 8.42
CA SER A 182 -5.11 6.04 9.53
C SER A 182 -5.81 5.13 10.53
N ALA A 183 -7.00 5.52 11.02
CA ALA A 183 -7.77 4.72 11.98
C ALA A 183 -8.12 3.34 11.43
N SER A 184 -8.52 3.27 10.15
CA SER A 184 -8.81 2.01 9.46
C SER A 184 -7.57 1.12 9.35
N LEU A 185 -6.41 1.65 8.93
CA LEU A 185 -5.16 0.91 8.84
C LEU A 185 -4.68 0.42 10.21
N ARG A 186 -4.78 1.24 11.25
CA ARG A 186 -4.45 0.84 12.63
C ARG A 186 -5.33 -0.31 13.12
N GLU A 187 -6.64 -0.26 12.87
CA GLU A 187 -7.55 -1.37 13.18
C GLU A 187 -7.12 -2.67 12.47
N ARG A 188 -6.71 -2.58 11.19
CA ARG A 188 -6.18 -3.74 10.46
C ARG A 188 -4.85 -4.22 11.00
N TYR A 189 -3.94 -3.32 11.33
CA TYR A 189 -2.61 -3.65 11.85
C TYR A 189 -2.69 -4.49 13.12
N VAL A 190 -3.56 -4.08 14.06
CA VAL A 190 -3.80 -4.81 15.31
C VAL A 190 -4.42 -6.18 15.04
N ARG A 191 -5.32 -6.29 14.06
CA ARG A 191 -6.03 -7.55 13.74
C ARG A 191 -5.24 -8.53 12.87
N SER A 192 -4.23 -8.08 12.14
CA SER A 192 -3.42 -8.90 11.23
C SER A 192 -2.45 -9.85 11.94
N ALA A 193 -2.44 -9.89 13.28
CA ALA A 193 -1.60 -10.85 13.99
C ALA A 193 -1.97 -12.31 13.61
N PRO A 194 -0.99 -13.17 13.27
CA PRO A 194 -1.24 -14.58 13.01
C PRO A 194 -1.67 -15.25 14.32
N ALA A 195 -2.98 -15.25 14.59
CA ALA A 195 -3.52 -15.78 15.82
C ALA A 195 -3.18 -17.27 15.95
N ARG A 196 -2.22 -17.60 16.82
CA ARG A 196 -2.22 -18.91 17.46
C ARG A 196 -3.46 -18.92 18.37
N PRO A 197 -4.35 -19.94 18.30
CA PRO A 197 -5.64 -19.93 19.00
C PRO A 197 -5.58 -19.70 20.52
N ARG A 198 -4.41 -19.83 21.15
CA ARG A 198 -4.20 -19.68 22.60
C ARG A 198 -3.58 -18.34 23.04
N GLU A 199 -3.11 -17.48 22.12
CA GLU A 199 -2.30 -16.28 22.47
C GLU A 199 -2.90 -14.95 21.96
N ARG A 200 -4.09 -15.01 21.35
CA ARG A 200 -4.73 -13.90 20.64
C ARG A 200 -4.86 -12.59 21.42
N TYR A 201 -5.11 -12.65 22.74
CA TYR A 201 -5.23 -11.46 23.59
C TYR A 201 -3.88 -10.77 23.89
N GLY A 202 -2.80 -11.56 24.00
CA GLY A 202 -1.46 -11.02 24.17
C GLY A 202 -0.99 -10.33 22.89
N ASP A 203 -1.18 -11.00 21.76
CA ASP A 203 -0.71 -10.51 20.45
C ASP A 203 -1.34 -9.18 20.04
N GLU A 204 -2.65 -8.99 20.24
CA GLU A 204 -3.31 -7.71 19.93
C GLU A 204 -2.78 -6.56 20.80
N THR A 205 -2.52 -6.84 22.09
CA THR A 205 -1.97 -5.84 23.02
C THR A 205 -0.55 -5.46 22.62
N PHE A 206 0.31 -6.45 22.34
CA PHE A 206 1.67 -6.20 21.87
C PHE A 206 1.68 -5.42 20.55
N ARG A 207 0.82 -5.79 19.57
CA ARG A 207 0.72 -5.05 18.31
C ARG A 207 0.29 -3.60 18.48
N ARG A 208 -0.65 -3.34 19.38
CA ARG A 208 -1.08 -1.97 19.69
C ARG A 208 0.04 -1.16 20.33
N LEU A 209 0.86 -1.78 21.18
CA LEU A 209 2.05 -1.14 21.79
C LEU A 209 3.19 -0.94 20.78
N SER A 210 3.26 -1.79 19.75
CA SER A 210 4.25 -1.72 18.67
C SER A 210 3.65 -1.15 17.37
N GLU A 211 2.61 -0.31 17.47
CA GLU A 211 2.04 0.36 16.29
C GLU A 211 3.10 1.28 15.67
N PRO A 212 3.42 1.12 14.37
CA PRO A 212 4.35 1.99 13.67
C PRO A 212 3.88 3.44 13.71
N HIS A 213 4.81 4.37 13.93
CA HIS A 213 4.48 5.80 14.03
C HIS A 213 3.95 6.36 12.70
N GLU A 214 4.36 5.76 11.59
CA GLU A 214 3.95 6.10 10.22
C GLU A 214 2.45 5.86 10.00
N LEU A 215 1.80 5.02 10.83
CA LEU A 215 0.35 4.86 10.79
C LEU A 215 -0.39 6.08 11.34
N MET A 216 0.29 6.98 12.05
CA MET A 216 -0.30 8.20 12.57
C MET A 216 -0.32 9.29 11.50
N THR A 217 -1.39 10.06 11.47
CA THR A 217 -1.43 11.28 10.67
C THR A 217 -0.43 12.29 11.21
N ALA A 218 0.29 12.96 10.31
CA ALA A 218 1.24 14.00 10.68
C ALA A 218 0.59 15.38 10.54
N ASP A 219 1.04 16.33 11.36
CA ASP A 219 0.80 17.75 11.13
C ASP A 219 1.65 18.17 9.94
N GLY A 220 1.05 18.17 8.76
CA GLY A 220 1.67 18.60 7.54
C GLY A 220 1.55 20.11 7.42
N ILE A 221 2.68 20.82 7.57
CA ILE A 221 2.90 22.07 6.81
C ILE A 221 3.16 21.67 5.35
N GLY A 222 2.26 20.86 4.79
CA GLY A 222 2.33 20.45 3.41
C GLY A 222 2.29 21.71 2.57
N ARG A 223 3.38 22.00 1.85
CA ARG A 223 3.33 23.03 0.81
C ARG A 223 2.14 22.70 -0.06
N THR A 224 1.18 23.62 -0.11
CA THR A 224 0.09 23.57 -1.07
C THR A 224 0.69 23.23 -2.41
N LEU A 225 0.15 22.20 -3.07
CA LEU A 225 0.56 21.88 -4.44
C LEU A 225 0.51 23.19 -5.22
N GLN A 226 1.60 23.55 -5.92
CA GLN A 226 1.64 24.81 -6.66
C GLN A 226 0.63 24.79 -7.80
N ASP A 227 0.21 25.95 -8.31
CA ASP A 227 -0.59 26.01 -9.54
C ASP A 227 0.18 25.42 -10.73
N GLY A 228 -0.55 24.93 -11.74
CA GLY A 228 0.04 24.37 -12.95
C GLY A 228 -0.74 23.18 -13.51
N PRO A 229 -0.16 22.39 -14.43
CA PRO A 229 -0.89 21.36 -15.16
C PRO A 229 -1.34 20.22 -14.24
N ALA A 230 -2.42 19.54 -14.68
CA ALA A 230 -2.99 18.36 -14.02
C ALA A 230 -2.01 17.18 -13.95
N VAL A 231 -1.13 17.06 -14.95
CA VAL A 231 -0.03 16.09 -14.97
C VAL A 231 1.27 16.85 -14.82
N ARG A 232 2.03 16.51 -13.77
CA ARG A 232 3.31 17.15 -13.45
C ARG A 232 4.42 16.14 -13.54
N ILE A 233 5.54 16.58 -14.09
CA ILE A 233 6.73 15.76 -14.28
C ILE A 233 7.91 16.52 -13.67
N ASP A 234 8.41 16.06 -12.53
CA ASP A 234 9.64 16.60 -11.97
C ASP A 234 10.83 15.96 -12.68
N ARG A 235 11.47 16.73 -13.56
CA ARG A 235 12.65 16.30 -14.33
C ARG A 235 13.98 16.64 -13.65
N GLN A 236 13.97 17.25 -12.46
CA GLN A 236 15.19 17.56 -11.72
C GLN A 236 15.76 16.33 -11.00
N LEU A 237 14.95 15.29 -10.87
CA LEU A 237 15.35 13.98 -10.38
C LEU A 237 15.99 13.16 -11.52
N ASP A 238 16.99 12.34 -11.20
CA ASP A 238 17.63 11.41 -12.16
C ASP A 238 16.60 10.52 -12.90
N TYR A 239 15.43 10.30 -12.29
CA TYR A 239 14.27 9.67 -12.90
C TYR A 239 13.03 10.52 -12.64
N PRO A 240 12.22 10.83 -13.68
CA PRO A 240 11.14 11.77 -13.51
C PRO A 240 10.02 11.27 -12.59
N LEU A 241 9.65 12.06 -11.58
CA LEU A 241 8.45 11.81 -10.77
C LEU A 241 7.22 12.32 -11.52
N VAL A 242 6.25 11.44 -11.75
CA VAL A 242 4.97 11.81 -12.37
C VAL A 242 3.89 11.92 -11.30
N THR A 243 3.22 13.07 -11.24
CA THR A 243 2.13 13.37 -10.31
C THR A 243 0.86 13.70 -11.07
N PHE A 244 -0.26 13.11 -10.65
CA PHE A 244 -1.59 13.37 -11.21
C PHE A 244 -2.45 14.15 -10.22
N ILE A 245 -3.15 15.17 -10.72
CA ILE A 245 -4.09 16.01 -9.99
C ILE A 245 -5.34 16.20 -10.86
N SER A 246 -6.49 15.89 -10.31
CA SER A 246 -7.81 16.09 -10.90
C SER A 246 -8.73 16.75 -9.85
N GLY A 247 -9.88 17.28 -10.23
CA GLY A 247 -10.84 17.82 -9.25
C GLY A 247 -10.60 19.25 -8.75
N ARG A 248 -11.65 19.77 -8.11
CA ARG A 248 -12.09 21.18 -7.94
C ARG A 248 -11.00 22.25 -7.89
N THR A 249 -11.14 23.22 -8.79
CA THR A 249 -10.23 24.35 -9.08
C THR A 249 -10.78 25.70 -8.62
N GLY A 250 -11.56 25.74 -7.53
CA GLY A 250 -12.42 26.89 -7.22
C GLY A 250 -12.16 27.62 -5.92
N ASP A 251 -11.32 27.07 -5.03
CA ASP A 251 -11.05 27.71 -3.74
C ASP A 251 -9.56 27.69 -3.39
N SER A 252 -9.18 28.52 -2.42
CA SER A 252 -7.79 28.78 -2.02
C SER A 252 -7.06 27.57 -1.42
N ARG A 253 -7.75 26.43 -1.26
CA ARG A 253 -7.17 25.17 -0.75
C ARG A 253 -6.64 24.29 -1.86
N THR A 254 -6.90 24.64 -3.12
CA THR A 254 -6.64 23.81 -4.29
C THR A 254 -5.71 24.51 -5.28
N PRO A 255 -4.71 23.83 -5.87
CA PRO A 255 -3.96 24.41 -6.97
C PRO A 255 -4.90 24.70 -8.15
N VAL A 256 -4.72 25.86 -8.76
CA VAL A 256 -5.37 26.17 -10.03
C VAL A 256 -4.73 25.28 -11.11
N ILE A 257 -5.54 24.35 -11.64
CA ILE A 257 -5.16 23.56 -12.79
C ILE A 257 -5.21 24.48 -14.01
N SER A 258 -4.04 24.72 -14.60
CA SER A 258 -3.93 25.48 -15.85
C SER A 258 -2.86 24.86 -16.74
N ASP A 259 -3.03 24.97 -18.05
CA ASP A 259 -2.03 24.52 -19.02
C ASP A 259 -0.79 25.42 -19.08
N VAL A 260 -0.79 26.51 -18.29
CA VAL A 260 0.31 27.46 -18.22
C VAL A 260 1.28 27.00 -17.12
N PRO A 261 2.56 26.76 -17.43
CA PRO A 261 3.55 26.44 -16.40
C PRO A 261 3.63 27.59 -15.39
N SER A 262 3.69 27.26 -14.10
CA SER A 262 3.83 28.26 -13.04
C SER A 262 5.07 29.12 -13.30
N GLN A 263 4.84 30.41 -13.60
CA GLN A 263 5.93 31.37 -13.63
C GLN A 263 6.42 31.52 -12.19
N ARG A 264 7.64 31.04 -11.92
CA ARG A 264 8.32 31.29 -10.65
C ARG A 264 8.55 32.80 -10.53
N GLY A 265 7.88 33.42 -9.57
CA GLY A 265 8.31 34.69 -8.97
C GLY A 265 9.35 34.43 -7.89
#